data_AF-A0A1Y4N864-F1
#
_entry.id   AF-A0A1Y4N864-F1
#
_cell.length_a   1.000
_cell.length_b   1.000
_cell.length_c   1.000
_cell.angle_alpha   90.00
_cell.angle_beta   90.00
_cell.angle_gamma   90.00
#
_symmetry.space_group_name_H-M   'P 1'
#
loop_
_entity.id
_entity.type
_entity.pdbx_description
1 polymer ?
#
loop_
_entity_poly.entity_id
_entity_poly.type
_entity_poly.pdbx_seq_one_letter_code
_entity_poly.pdbx_strand_id
1 'polypeptide(L)'
;MFGCISFCIGDKHIEINGKKFSLGDLTTEFLNLPKDKYAAMREQLELAQSKLSEYMRSKKLSDWYEANKEYIKLDAMICEFPCLELVREETDIFAEAEQFTAQQSMFESDDCELSEHDIEVLNKITAYEDYLENPNNYGGVNKEYYTNTQTEKAFCVTTPQPPIPELPPEKTRALLIYPGNIAVKWKYYKDYCDAYAKALYDINSFNTTIFNFIKFFLSSLNKLDTNNYAMALDDLFNHPRAEKFIANPVEGSGYFTANDPVILRHMPRETFEGSGEYKIYQYYEVESLQALLKMDFYKALEVGYIIRKCEYCGRYFLLKKGYHTKYCDNPAPDNPKYTCAQLGYHRKGIKELQADNPKAQSLRRCYLRIDKDFSRGVITQEEKYKLYRTAQDLYYDATTRSGTTNEEFEEQLASKNLYPLCDVVRKTKPRGRPKSE
;
A
#
# COMPACT_ATOMS: atom_id res chain seq x y z
N MET A 1 13.80 9.98 -3.20
CA MET A 1 12.78 10.94 -3.75
C MET A 1 11.57 10.16 -4.29
N PHE A 2 10.38 10.76 -4.35
CA PHE A 2 9.20 10.20 -5.07
C PHE A 2 9.06 10.81 -6.49
N GLY A 3 10.15 11.39 -7.02
CA GLY A 3 10.14 12.26 -8.20
C GLY A 3 10.15 11.50 -9.53
N CYS A 4 10.68 10.28 -9.55
CA CYS A 4 10.66 9.38 -10.69
C CYS A 4 10.39 7.97 -10.18
N ILE A 5 9.35 7.31 -10.72
CA ILE A 5 8.99 5.94 -10.34
C ILE A 5 9.08 5.09 -11.61
N SER A 6 10.04 4.18 -11.61
CA SER A 6 10.28 3.24 -12.71
C SER A 6 9.68 1.87 -12.40
N PHE A 7 8.88 1.34 -13.31
CA PHE A 7 8.25 0.02 -13.13
C PHE A 7 8.01 -0.69 -14.45
N CYS A 8 7.88 -2.00 -14.39
CA CYS A 8 7.59 -2.86 -15.53
C CYS A 8 6.24 -3.54 -15.36
N ILE A 9 5.44 -3.62 -16.44
CA ILE A 9 4.19 -4.39 -16.44
C ILE A 9 4.29 -5.53 -17.46
N GLY A 10 3.97 -6.74 -17.01
CA GLY A 10 3.95 -7.93 -17.86
C GLY A 10 3.29 -9.12 -17.17
N ASP A 11 2.59 -9.96 -17.93
CA ASP A 11 2.01 -11.23 -17.47
C ASP A 11 1.11 -11.12 -16.22
N LYS A 12 0.27 -10.08 -16.15
CA LYS A 12 -0.59 -9.77 -15.00
C LYS A 12 0.17 -9.40 -13.71
N HIS A 13 1.42 -8.97 -13.85
CA HIS A 13 2.25 -8.51 -12.76
C HIS A 13 2.80 -7.11 -13.03
N ILE A 14 3.12 -6.42 -11.93
CA ILE A 14 3.89 -5.18 -11.90
C ILE A 14 5.19 -5.44 -11.13
N GLU A 15 6.31 -4.96 -11.65
CA GLU A 15 7.64 -5.12 -11.06
C GLU A 15 8.22 -3.74 -10.76
N ILE A 16 8.63 -3.51 -9.52
CA ILE A 16 9.24 -2.26 -9.04
C ILE A 16 10.49 -2.64 -8.25
N ASN A 17 11.64 -2.04 -8.58
CA ASN A 17 12.91 -2.28 -7.88
C ASN A 17 13.22 -3.78 -7.69
N GLY A 18 12.99 -4.58 -8.73
CA GLY A 18 13.19 -6.04 -8.74
C GLY A 18 12.16 -6.87 -7.97
N LYS A 19 11.19 -6.25 -7.28
CA LYS A 19 10.10 -6.93 -6.57
C LYS A 19 8.87 -7.05 -7.47
N LYS A 20 8.35 -8.27 -7.61
CA LYS A 20 7.21 -8.61 -8.47
C LYS A 20 5.92 -8.74 -7.65
N PHE A 21 4.87 -8.04 -8.08
CA PHE A 21 3.53 -8.03 -7.49
C PHE A 21 2.49 -8.41 -8.53
N SER A 22 1.34 -8.92 -8.10
CA SER A 22 0.20 -9.07 -9.02
C SER A 22 -0.43 -7.69 -9.25
N LEU A 23 -1.00 -7.48 -10.43
CA LEU A 23 -1.73 -6.24 -10.70
C LEU A 23 -2.85 -6.04 -9.67
N GLY A 24 -2.87 -4.88 -9.03
CA GLY A 24 -3.82 -4.50 -7.98
C GLY A 24 -3.34 -4.80 -6.56
N ASP A 25 -2.20 -5.48 -6.37
CA ASP A 25 -1.62 -5.73 -5.04
C ASP A 25 -1.13 -4.40 -4.43
N LEU A 26 -0.41 -3.57 -5.18
CA LEU A 26 0.05 -2.26 -4.69
C LEU A 26 -1.14 -1.38 -4.32
N THR A 27 -2.12 -1.29 -5.20
CA THR A 27 -3.38 -0.57 -4.92
C THR A 27 -4.02 -1.06 -3.62
N THR A 28 -4.06 -2.37 -3.40
CA THR A 28 -4.62 -2.96 -2.18
C THR A 28 -3.86 -2.53 -0.93
N GLU A 29 -2.52 -2.51 -0.97
CA GLU A 29 -1.68 -2.04 0.14
C GLU A 29 -1.96 -0.56 0.46
N PHE A 30 -1.97 0.31 -0.56
CA PHE A 30 -2.22 1.75 -0.38
C PHE A 30 -3.63 2.07 0.14
N LEU A 31 -4.65 1.32 -0.32
CA LEU A 31 -6.02 1.44 0.20
C LEU A 31 -6.15 0.97 1.66
N ASN A 32 -5.23 0.16 2.15
CA ASN A 32 -5.20 -0.38 3.50
C ASN A 32 -4.30 0.41 4.47
N LEU A 33 -3.67 1.51 4.03
CA LEU A 33 -2.91 2.39 4.91
C LEU A 33 -3.78 2.83 6.11
N PRO A 34 -3.31 2.65 7.36
CA PRO A 34 -4.08 3.04 8.54
C PRO A 34 -4.35 4.55 8.54
N LYS A 35 -5.60 4.94 8.73
CA LYS A 35 -6.02 6.34 8.64
C LYS A 35 -5.35 7.25 9.67
N ASP A 36 -5.18 6.74 10.89
CA ASP A 36 -4.50 7.41 12.00
C ASP A 36 -3.03 7.66 11.69
N LYS A 37 -2.33 6.65 11.14
CA LYS A 37 -0.93 6.77 10.74
C LYS A 37 -0.76 7.73 9.56
N TYR A 38 -1.66 7.66 8.57
CA TYR A 38 -1.66 8.59 7.45
C TYR A 38 -1.93 10.04 7.89
N ALA A 39 -2.87 10.25 8.81
CA ALA A 39 -3.12 11.57 9.41
C ALA A 39 -1.88 12.09 10.14
N ALA A 40 -1.20 11.24 10.92
CA ALA A 40 0.05 11.63 11.60
C ALA A 40 1.16 12.03 10.60
N MET A 41 1.30 11.31 9.47
CA MET A 41 2.24 11.70 8.40
C MET A 41 1.89 13.08 7.82
N ARG A 42 0.60 13.38 7.66
CA ARG A 42 0.14 14.69 7.16
C ARG A 42 0.40 15.83 8.13
N GLU A 43 0.12 15.63 9.43
CA GLU A 43 0.41 16.61 10.47
C GLU A 43 1.93 16.89 10.56
N GLN A 44 2.76 15.84 10.49
CA GLN A 44 4.21 15.99 10.48
C GLN A 44 4.72 16.73 9.24
N LEU A 45 4.12 16.49 8.07
CA LEU A 45 4.43 17.23 6.84
C LEU A 45 4.09 18.73 6.99
N GLU A 46 2.91 19.07 7.54
CA GLU A 46 2.50 20.46 7.73
C GLU A 46 3.45 21.20 8.69
N LEU A 47 3.89 20.54 9.76
CA LEU A 47 4.92 21.05 10.66
C LEU A 47 6.26 21.29 9.91
N ALA A 48 6.72 20.32 9.14
CA ALA A 48 7.96 20.42 8.37
C ALA A 48 7.91 21.56 7.34
N GLN A 49 6.79 21.74 6.64
CA GLN A 49 6.58 22.83 5.69
C GLN A 49 6.51 24.22 6.37
N SER A 50 5.96 24.28 7.59
CA SER A 50 6.01 25.50 8.40
C SER A 50 7.45 25.89 8.73
N LYS A 51 8.29 24.92 9.13
CA LYS A 51 9.72 25.16 9.38
C LYS A 51 10.50 25.52 8.12
N LEU A 52 10.18 24.88 7.00
CA LEU A 52 10.73 25.24 5.69
C LEU A 52 10.43 26.70 5.33
N SER A 53 9.22 27.19 5.67
CA SER A 53 8.80 28.58 5.47
C SER A 53 9.52 29.58 6.40
N GLU A 54 9.89 29.16 7.62
CA GLU A 54 10.72 29.97 8.52
C GLU A 54 12.09 30.25 7.89
N TYR A 55 12.76 29.24 7.33
CA TYR A 55 14.01 29.43 6.58
C TYR A 55 13.82 30.35 5.36
N MET A 56 12.74 30.19 4.60
CA MET A 56 12.49 31.07 3.45
C MET A 56 12.44 32.55 3.83
N ARG A 57 11.96 32.86 5.04
CA ARG A 57 11.88 34.22 5.59
C ARG A 57 13.19 34.69 6.22
N SER A 58 13.89 33.83 6.97
CA SER A 58 15.06 34.22 7.76
C SER A 58 16.38 34.08 7.01
N LYS A 59 16.46 33.13 6.07
CA LYS A 59 17.67 32.65 5.38
C LYS A 59 18.77 32.15 6.31
N LYS A 60 18.44 31.81 7.56
CA LYS A 60 19.40 31.29 8.54
C LYS A 60 19.54 29.77 8.41
N LEU A 61 20.76 29.27 8.28
CA LEU A 61 21.02 27.82 8.18
C LEU A 61 20.48 27.02 9.39
N SER A 62 20.38 27.64 10.57
CA SER A 62 19.73 27.03 11.75
C SER A 62 18.26 26.64 11.48
N ASP A 63 17.54 27.46 10.73
CA ASP A 63 16.12 27.22 10.46
C ASP A 63 15.95 26.13 9.39
N TRP A 64 16.91 26.02 8.46
CA TRP A 64 16.98 24.88 7.53
C TRP A 64 17.31 23.59 8.29
N TYR A 65 18.28 23.61 9.21
CA TYR A 65 18.62 22.46 10.05
C TYR A 65 17.39 21.93 10.82
N GLU A 66 16.62 22.83 11.44
CA GLU A 66 15.39 22.43 12.14
C GLU A 66 14.30 21.93 11.19
N ALA A 67 14.14 22.51 10.01
CA ALA A 67 13.23 21.97 8.98
C ALA A 67 13.64 20.55 8.55
N ASN A 68 14.94 20.31 8.37
CA ASN A 68 15.49 19.01 7.97
C ASN A 68 15.20 17.93 9.01
N LYS A 69 15.31 18.23 10.31
CA LYS A 69 14.92 17.31 11.38
C LYS A 69 13.46 16.86 11.27
N GLU A 70 12.54 17.78 10.96
CA GLU A 70 11.13 17.44 10.82
C GLU A 70 10.86 16.58 9.58
N TYR A 71 11.61 16.77 8.49
CA TYR A 71 11.56 15.90 7.31
C TYR A 71 12.18 14.52 7.56
N ILE A 72 13.25 14.40 8.35
CA ILE A 72 13.81 13.10 8.77
C ILE A 72 12.78 12.30 9.55
N LYS A 73 12.04 12.95 10.47
CA LYS A 73 10.93 12.28 11.18
C LYS A 73 9.83 11.82 10.22
N LEU A 74 9.45 12.67 9.25
CA LEU A 74 8.47 12.29 8.24
C LEU A 74 8.94 11.10 7.39
N ASP A 75 10.20 11.09 6.96
CA ASP A 75 10.80 9.99 6.21
C ASP A 75 10.77 8.69 7.01
N ALA A 76 11.14 8.74 8.29
CA ALA A 76 11.06 7.58 9.18
C ALA A 76 9.63 7.02 9.28
N MET A 77 8.61 7.89 9.38
CA MET A 77 7.21 7.47 9.41
C MET A 77 6.74 6.84 8.10
N ILE A 78 7.20 7.36 6.97
CA ILE A 78 6.90 6.83 5.63
C ILE A 78 7.55 5.46 5.43
N CYS A 79 8.79 5.30 5.87
CA CYS A 79 9.54 4.05 5.82
C CYS A 79 8.98 2.95 6.75
N GLU A 80 8.06 3.25 7.68
CA GLU A 80 7.30 2.21 8.40
C GLU A 80 6.42 1.36 7.46
N PHE A 81 6.14 1.85 6.25
CA PHE A 81 5.25 1.19 5.29
C PHE A 81 6.05 0.64 4.09
N PRO A 82 6.13 -0.69 3.92
CA PRO A 82 6.91 -1.29 2.84
C PRO A 82 6.50 -0.85 1.44
N CYS A 83 5.23 -0.51 1.21
CA CYS A 83 4.74 -0.04 -0.09
C CYS A 83 5.23 1.38 -0.42
N LEU A 84 5.45 2.23 0.59
CA LEU A 84 6.00 3.57 0.43
C LEU A 84 7.51 3.54 0.32
N GLU A 85 8.18 2.73 1.14
CA GLU A 85 9.62 2.47 1.04
C GLU A 85 9.99 1.95 -0.35
N LEU A 86 9.19 1.04 -0.92
CA LEU A 86 9.42 0.46 -2.24
C LEU A 86 9.52 1.51 -3.37
N VAL A 87 8.70 2.56 -3.30
CA VAL A 87 8.59 3.57 -4.39
C VAL A 87 9.39 4.84 -4.10
N ARG A 88 10.05 4.89 -2.94
CA ARG A 88 10.94 5.97 -2.55
C ARG A 88 12.35 5.65 -3.03
N GLU A 89 12.97 6.54 -3.81
CA GLU A 89 14.40 6.38 -4.12
C GLU A 89 15.23 6.64 -2.86
N GLU A 90 16.19 5.75 -2.60
CA GLU A 90 17.19 5.93 -1.54
C GLU A 90 18.15 7.06 -1.92
N THR A 91 18.28 8.05 -1.03
CA THR A 91 19.21 9.17 -1.23
C THR A 91 19.72 9.68 0.10
N ASP A 92 20.93 10.23 0.12
CA ASP A 92 21.55 10.80 1.32
C ASP A 92 21.18 12.27 1.57
N ILE A 93 20.20 12.82 0.84
CA ILE A 93 19.88 14.26 0.87
C ILE A 93 19.61 14.81 2.26
N PHE A 94 18.91 14.07 3.12
CA PHE A 94 18.66 14.53 4.49
C PHE A 94 19.92 14.50 5.36
N ALA A 95 20.79 13.50 5.18
CA ALA A 95 22.07 13.41 5.89
C ALA A 95 23.04 14.51 5.41
N GLU A 96 23.13 14.72 4.10
CA GLU A 96 23.93 15.79 3.50
C GLU A 96 23.42 17.18 3.91
N ALA A 97 22.10 17.37 3.99
CA ALA A 97 21.51 18.61 4.48
C ALA A 97 21.81 18.85 5.96
N GLU A 98 21.80 17.79 6.77
CA GLU A 98 22.20 17.86 8.17
C GLU A 98 23.67 18.29 8.32
N GLN A 99 24.58 17.65 7.59
CA GLN A 99 26.00 17.98 7.58
C GLN A 99 26.25 19.41 7.09
N PHE A 100 25.57 19.82 6.01
CA PHE A 100 25.71 21.14 5.42
C PHE A 100 25.28 22.24 6.40
N THR A 101 24.15 22.05 7.08
CA THR A 101 23.58 23.07 7.98
C THR A 101 24.18 23.06 9.38
N ALA A 102 24.75 21.93 9.84
CA ALA A 102 25.43 21.81 11.13
C ALA A 102 26.79 22.54 11.18
N GLN A 103 27.48 22.63 10.05
CA GLN A 103 28.70 23.41 9.90
C GLN A 103 28.35 24.90 9.90
N GLN A 104 28.44 25.56 11.06
CA GLN A 104 28.40 27.02 11.15
C GLN A 104 29.64 27.57 10.42
N SER A 105 29.44 28.18 9.25
CA SER A 105 30.52 28.88 8.57
C SER A 105 31.01 30.02 9.47
N MET A 106 32.28 29.97 9.89
CA MET A 106 32.95 31.09 10.56
C MET A 106 33.25 32.25 9.60
N PHE A 107 32.90 32.13 8.31
CA PHE A 107 33.12 33.12 7.27
C PHE A 107 31.79 33.51 6.62
N GLU A 108 31.55 34.81 6.51
CA GLU A 108 30.30 35.40 6.02
C GLU A 108 30.05 35.21 4.50
N SER A 109 30.96 34.57 3.76
CA SER A 109 30.74 34.21 2.35
C SER A 109 30.47 32.70 2.22
N ASP A 110 29.19 32.36 2.37
CA ASP A 110 28.60 31.02 2.22
C ASP A 110 28.42 30.60 0.74
N ASP A 111 29.12 31.25 -0.20
CA ASP A 111 28.74 31.20 -1.61
C ASP A 111 28.90 29.82 -2.26
N CYS A 112 29.55 28.85 -1.57
CA CYS A 112 29.67 27.45 -1.98
C CYS A 112 30.03 27.31 -3.48
N GLU A 113 30.82 28.26 -4.01
CA GLU A 113 31.30 28.20 -5.37
C GLU A 113 32.27 27.02 -5.51
N LEU A 114 32.15 26.29 -6.61
CA LEU A 114 32.97 25.10 -6.85
C LEU A 114 34.40 25.53 -7.15
N SER A 115 35.34 25.09 -6.30
CA SER A 115 36.76 25.20 -6.57
C SER A 115 37.23 24.12 -7.55
N GLU A 116 38.45 24.27 -8.09
CA GLU A 116 39.08 23.22 -8.92
C GLU A 116 39.14 21.88 -8.17
N HIS A 117 39.40 21.91 -6.86
CA HIS A 117 39.42 20.72 -6.02
C HIS A 117 38.03 20.07 -5.90
N ASP A 118 36.97 20.86 -5.76
CA ASP A 118 35.60 20.32 -5.72
C ASP A 118 35.23 19.65 -7.04
N ILE A 119 35.65 20.22 -8.17
CA ILE A 119 35.45 19.63 -9.50
C ILE A 119 36.22 18.32 -9.64
N GLU A 120 37.45 18.25 -9.15
CA GLU A 120 38.23 17.00 -9.12
C GLU A 120 37.56 15.91 -8.29
N VAL A 121 37.04 16.26 -7.10
CA VAL A 121 36.29 15.33 -6.24
C VAL A 121 35.02 14.86 -6.94
N LEU A 122 34.25 15.78 -7.53
CA LEU A 122 33.03 15.45 -8.26
C LEU A 122 33.31 14.49 -9.42
N ASN A 123 34.35 14.74 -10.22
CA ASN A 123 34.73 13.86 -11.32
C ASN A 123 35.10 12.45 -10.84
N LYS A 124 35.76 12.31 -9.69
CA LYS A 124 36.06 10.99 -9.09
C LYS A 124 34.80 10.28 -8.63
N ILE A 125 33.87 10.99 -8.00
CA ILE A 125 32.57 10.44 -7.58
C ILE A 125 31.81 9.93 -8.81
N THR A 126 31.64 10.78 -9.83
CA THR A 126 30.91 10.43 -11.05
C THR A 126 31.55 9.25 -11.79
N ALA A 127 32.89 9.20 -11.87
CA ALA A 127 33.58 8.06 -12.49
C ALA A 127 33.35 6.75 -11.72
N TYR A 128 33.29 6.82 -10.39
CA TYR A 128 33.01 5.65 -9.56
C TYR A 128 31.55 5.20 -9.64
N GLU A 129 30.60 6.13 -9.68
CA GLU A 129 29.17 5.84 -9.90
C GLU A 129 28.94 5.13 -11.25
N ASP A 130 29.55 5.61 -12.34
CA ASP A 130 29.48 4.94 -13.66
C ASP A 130 30.08 3.53 -13.62
N TYR A 131 31.16 3.32 -12.86
CA TYR A 131 31.69 1.97 -12.64
C TYR A 131 30.72 1.05 -11.87
N LEU A 132 30.01 1.57 -10.85
CA LEU A 132 29.02 0.78 -10.13
C LEU A 132 27.83 0.38 -11.00
N GLU A 133 27.39 1.28 -11.89
CA GLU A 133 26.32 1.00 -12.85
C GLU A 133 26.76 0.05 -13.96
N ASN A 134 28.02 0.19 -14.42
CA ASN A 134 28.55 -0.49 -15.60
C ASN A 134 29.90 -1.17 -15.35
N PRO A 135 30.01 -2.13 -14.41
CA PRO A 135 31.30 -2.68 -13.97
C PRO A 135 32.07 -3.40 -15.10
N ASN A 136 31.35 -3.97 -16.08
CA ASN A 136 31.93 -4.67 -17.22
C ASN A 136 32.67 -3.75 -18.22
N ASN A 137 32.49 -2.44 -18.10
CA ASN A 137 33.16 -1.45 -18.96
C ASN A 137 34.55 -1.07 -18.45
N TYR A 138 34.99 -1.59 -17.30
CA TYR A 138 36.23 -1.19 -16.62
C TYR A 138 37.17 -2.37 -16.34
N GLY A 139 38.48 -2.10 -16.31
CA GLY A 139 39.50 -3.05 -15.87
C GLY A 139 39.84 -4.18 -16.84
N GLY A 140 39.23 -4.22 -18.02
CA GLY A 140 39.43 -5.25 -19.04
C GLY A 140 39.93 -4.73 -20.39
N VAL A 141 39.57 -5.45 -21.46
CA VAL A 141 39.88 -5.09 -22.86
C VAL A 141 38.65 -5.27 -23.72
N ASN A 142 38.31 -4.26 -24.51
CA ASN A 142 37.29 -4.35 -25.55
C ASN A 142 37.87 -5.10 -26.74
N LYS A 143 37.09 -6.02 -27.33
CA LYS A 143 37.47 -6.81 -28.50
C LYS A 143 36.50 -6.52 -29.64
N GLU A 144 36.99 -5.88 -30.68
CA GLU A 144 36.22 -5.58 -31.88
C GLU A 144 36.71 -6.45 -33.04
N TYR A 145 35.78 -7.20 -33.65
CA TYR A 145 36.09 -8.09 -34.76
C TYR A 145 35.76 -7.41 -36.08
N TYR A 146 36.77 -7.27 -36.92
CA TYR A 146 36.67 -6.69 -38.25
C TYR A 146 36.90 -7.77 -39.29
N THR A 147 36.15 -7.71 -40.40
CA THR A 147 36.38 -8.60 -41.54
C THR A 147 36.89 -7.78 -42.70
N ASN A 148 38.04 -8.15 -43.25
CA ASN A 148 38.59 -7.49 -44.41
C ASN A 148 37.73 -7.83 -45.65
N THR A 149 37.12 -6.83 -46.27
CA THR A 149 36.17 -7.00 -47.39
C THR A 149 36.80 -7.51 -48.69
N GLN A 150 38.12 -7.49 -48.83
CA GLN A 150 38.83 -7.98 -50.01
C GLN A 150 39.43 -9.37 -49.82
N THR A 151 39.74 -9.76 -48.58
CA THR A 151 40.43 -11.04 -48.27
C THR A 151 39.61 -12.00 -47.42
N GLU A 152 38.41 -11.58 -46.98
CA GLU A 152 37.49 -12.31 -46.09
C GLU A 152 38.11 -12.78 -44.76
N LYS A 153 39.30 -12.29 -44.41
CA LYS A 153 39.96 -12.61 -43.16
C LYS A 153 39.42 -11.76 -42.03
N ALA A 154 38.96 -12.41 -40.97
CA ALA A 154 38.63 -11.78 -39.71
C ALA A 154 39.90 -11.44 -38.92
N PHE A 155 39.94 -10.26 -38.31
CA PHE A 155 40.96 -9.85 -37.36
C PHE A 155 40.30 -9.14 -36.16
N CYS A 156 40.94 -9.25 -35.00
CA CYS A 156 40.44 -8.69 -33.75
C CYS A 156 41.32 -7.51 -33.33
N VAL A 157 40.71 -6.36 -33.09
CA VAL A 157 41.36 -5.19 -32.49
C VAL A 157 41.00 -5.20 -31.01
N THR A 158 42.01 -5.15 -30.16
CA THR A 158 41.83 -5.04 -28.71
C THR A 158 42.18 -3.65 -28.23
N THR A 159 41.24 -2.97 -27.57
CA THR A 159 41.46 -1.67 -26.92
C THR A 159 41.36 -1.82 -25.40
N PRO A 160 42.29 -1.27 -24.61
CA PRO A 160 42.21 -1.33 -23.16
C PRO A 160 41.00 -0.55 -22.69
N GLN A 161 40.25 -1.13 -21.75
CA GLN A 161 39.17 -0.42 -21.06
C GLN A 161 39.77 0.58 -20.05
N PRO A 162 38.99 1.59 -19.62
CA PRO A 162 39.38 2.45 -18.51
C PRO A 162 39.77 1.64 -17.27
N PRO A 163 40.78 2.07 -16.48
CA PRO A 163 41.10 1.43 -15.22
C PRO A 163 39.93 1.55 -14.25
N ILE A 164 39.78 0.56 -13.36
CA ILE A 164 38.76 0.63 -12.31
C ILE A 164 39.05 1.86 -11.44
N PRO A 165 38.09 2.79 -11.26
CA PRO A 165 38.28 3.97 -10.45
C PRO A 165 38.48 3.59 -8.97
N GLU A 166 39.36 4.34 -8.29
CA GLU A 166 39.51 4.21 -6.84
C GLU A 166 38.24 4.69 -6.11
N LEU A 167 38.03 4.21 -4.88
CA LEU A 167 36.94 4.68 -4.04
C LEU A 167 37.05 6.22 -3.90
N PRO A 168 35.98 6.98 -4.21
CA PRO A 168 36.06 8.42 -4.23
C PRO A 168 36.23 8.98 -2.81
N PRO A 169 36.87 10.15 -2.67
CA PRO A 169 36.93 10.84 -1.38
C PRO A 169 35.54 11.31 -0.94
N GLU A 170 35.39 11.65 0.33
CA GLU A 170 34.15 12.22 0.86
C GLU A 170 33.78 13.54 0.16
N LYS A 171 32.47 13.78 0.01
CA LYS A 171 31.96 15.03 -0.58
C LYS A 171 32.45 16.23 0.22
N THR A 172 33.01 17.22 -0.47
CA THR A 172 33.29 18.52 0.13
C THR A 172 31.97 19.25 0.43
N ARG A 173 32.03 20.29 1.27
CA ARG A 173 30.86 21.13 1.59
C ARG A 173 30.16 21.68 0.33
N ALA A 174 30.93 22.03 -0.70
CA ALA A 174 30.41 22.57 -1.96
C ALA A 174 29.65 21.52 -2.80
N LEU A 175 29.86 20.22 -2.53
CA LEU A 175 29.19 19.10 -3.21
C LEU A 175 28.03 18.50 -2.42
N LEU A 176 27.86 18.83 -1.14
CA LEU A 176 26.72 18.37 -0.34
C LEU A 176 25.39 18.88 -0.91
N ILE A 177 24.36 18.04 -0.84
CA ILE A 177 22.98 18.19 -1.35
C ILE A 177 22.94 18.25 -2.88
N TYR A 178 23.63 19.23 -3.45
CA TYR A 178 23.75 19.47 -4.88
C TYR A 178 24.96 20.38 -5.16
N PRO A 179 25.75 20.15 -6.22
CA PRO A 179 26.90 21.00 -6.56
C PRO A 179 26.51 22.47 -6.85
N GLY A 180 27.20 23.42 -6.21
CA GLY A 180 27.04 24.86 -6.46
C GLY A 180 26.56 25.66 -5.25
N ASN A 181 26.11 26.90 -5.51
CA ASN A 181 25.80 27.86 -4.45
C ASN A 181 24.59 27.49 -3.58
N ILE A 182 24.44 28.18 -2.44
CA ILE A 182 23.37 27.94 -1.47
C ILE A 182 21.96 28.01 -2.08
N ALA A 183 21.73 28.88 -3.08
CA ALA A 183 20.42 29.02 -3.70
C ALA A 183 20.07 27.78 -4.54
N VAL A 184 21.04 27.22 -5.26
CA VAL A 184 20.86 25.99 -6.02
C VAL A 184 20.66 24.79 -5.08
N LYS A 185 21.49 24.66 -4.03
CA LYS A 185 21.32 23.64 -2.98
C LYS A 185 19.93 23.68 -2.36
N TRP A 186 19.48 24.89 -1.98
CA TRP A 186 18.16 25.09 -1.41
C TRP A 186 17.05 24.68 -2.36
N LYS A 187 17.13 25.07 -3.64
CA LYS A 187 16.15 24.70 -4.65
C LYS A 187 16.04 23.18 -4.76
N TYR A 188 17.17 22.49 -4.89
CA TYR A 188 17.22 21.04 -5.02
C TYR A 188 16.63 20.34 -3.78
N TYR A 189 17.05 20.76 -2.58
CA TYR A 189 16.50 20.26 -1.31
C TYR A 189 14.99 20.49 -1.19
N LYS A 190 14.52 21.69 -1.53
CA LYS A 190 13.09 22.01 -1.51
C LYS A 190 12.31 21.16 -2.49
N ASP A 191 12.80 20.99 -3.72
CA ASP A 191 12.14 20.15 -4.74
C ASP A 191 12.09 18.68 -4.26
N TYR A 192 13.13 18.20 -3.56
CA TYR A 192 13.14 16.89 -2.88
C TYR A 192 12.07 16.79 -1.78
N CYS A 193 11.97 17.78 -0.91
CA CYS A 193 10.94 17.87 0.14
C CYS A 193 9.51 17.98 -0.43
N ASP A 194 9.32 18.72 -1.51
CA ASP A 194 8.02 18.90 -2.18
C ASP A 194 7.54 17.56 -2.78
N ALA A 195 8.44 16.66 -3.16
CA ALA A 195 8.07 15.31 -3.62
C ALA A 195 7.35 14.49 -2.52
N TYR A 196 7.70 14.67 -1.24
CA TYR A 196 6.98 14.03 -0.12
C TYR A 196 5.56 14.58 0.01
N ALA A 197 5.40 15.90 -0.12
CA ALA A 197 4.10 16.53 -0.09
C ALA A 197 3.21 16.04 -1.25
N LYS A 198 3.78 15.97 -2.45
CA LYS A 198 3.12 15.43 -3.64
C LYS A 198 2.71 13.98 -3.44
N ALA A 199 3.59 13.13 -2.92
CA ALA A 199 3.30 11.72 -2.70
C ALA A 199 2.12 11.50 -1.73
N LEU A 200 2.11 12.18 -0.57
CA LEU A 200 0.98 12.09 0.35
C LEU A 200 -0.30 12.65 -0.29
N TYR A 201 -0.22 13.78 -0.98
CA TYR A 201 -1.36 14.35 -1.68
C TYR A 201 -1.94 13.40 -2.75
N ASP A 202 -1.08 12.75 -3.52
CA ASP A 202 -1.43 11.74 -4.53
C ASP A 202 -2.15 10.54 -3.90
N ILE A 203 -1.65 10.02 -2.77
CA ILE A 203 -2.27 8.91 -2.03
C ILE A 203 -3.68 9.27 -1.62
N ASN A 204 -3.89 10.45 -1.02
CA ASN A 204 -5.22 10.86 -0.58
C ASN A 204 -6.19 11.01 -1.76
N SER A 205 -5.72 11.63 -2.85
CA SER A 205 -6.53 11.88 -4.05
C SER A 205 -6.94 10.57 -4.71
N PHE A 206 -5.99 9.65 -4.87
CA PHE A 206 -6.21 8.32 -5.40
C PHE A 206 -7.15 7.50 -4.49
N ASN A 207 -6.80 7.35 -3.21
CA ASN A 207 -7.57 6.52 -2.28
C ASN A 207 -9.01 7.00 -2.14
N THR A 208 -9.24 8.31 -2.02
CA THR A 208 -10.60 8.87 -1.95
C THR A 208 -11.44 8.47 -3.16
N THR A 209 -10.87 8.65 -4.36
CA THR A 209 -11.54 8.33 -5.62
C THR A 209 -11.82 6.82 -5.74
N ILE A 210 -10.81 5.99 -5.47
CA ILE A 210 -10.94 4.54 -5.59
C ILE A 210 -11.83 3.94 -4.50
N PHE A 211 -11.84 4.47 -3.28
CA PHE A 211 -12.82 4.08 -2.27
C PHE A 211 -14.26 4.32 -2.74
N ASN A 212 -14.53 5.48 -3.33
CA ASN A 212 -15.84 5.80 -3.88
C ASN A 212 -16.18 4.90 -5.06
N PHE A 213 -15.23 4.66 -5.97
CA PHE A 213 -15.40 3.76 -7.10
C PHE A 213 -15.76 2.34 -6.65
N ILE A 214 -14.98 1.76 -5.72
CA ILE A 214 -15.25 0.43 -5.17
C ILE A 214 -16.63 0.39 -4.50
N LYS A 215 -16.95 1.41 -3.71
CA LYS A 215 -18.18 1.45 -2.91
C LYS A 215 -19.44 1.62 -3.75
N PHE A 216 -19.44 2.50 -4.74
CA PHE A 216 -20.67 2.91 -5.44
C PHE A 216 -20.82 2.27 -6.82
N PHE A 217 -19.71 1.93 -7.49
CA PHE A 217 -19.73 1.43 -8.87
C PHE A 217 -19.40 -0.07 -8.92
N LEU A 218 -18.28 -0.51 -8.34
CA LEU A 218 -17.91 -1.94 -8.40
C LEU A 218 -18.80 -2.82 -7.52
N SER A 219 -19.28 -2.31 -6.37
CA SER A 219 -20.10 -3.11 -5.44
C SER A 219 -21.50 -3.45 -5.97
N SER A 220 -22.00 -2.67 -6.93
CA SER A 220 -23.34 -2.78 -7.53
C SER A 220 -23.36 -3.62 -8.81
N LEU A 221 -22.20 -4.11 -9.27
CA LEU A 221 -22.09 -4.91 -10.48
C LEU A 221 -22.76 -6.28 -10.34
N ASN A 222 -23.64 -6.59 -11.30
CA ASN A 222 -24.29 -7.89 -11.41
C ASN A 222 -23.38 -8.96 -12.01
N LYS A 223 -22.52 -8.56 -12.96
CA LYS A 223 -21.57 -9.45 -13.64
C LYS A 223 -20.15 -8.97 -13.34
N LEU A 224 -19.34 -9.90 -12.85
CA LEU A 224 -17.94 -9.67 -12.48
C LEU A 224 -17.03 -10.11 -13.62
N ASP A 225 -16.94 -9.27 -14.65
CA ASP A 225 -16.09 -9.47 -15.82
C ASP A 225 -15.43 -8.15 -16.27
N THR A 226 -14.40 -8.28 -17.11
CA THR A 226 -13.56 -7.16 -17.58
C THR A 226 -14.38 -6.05 -18.24
N ASN A 227 -15.40 -6.41 -19.02
CA ASN A 227 -16.24 -5.44 -19.71
C ASN A 227 -17.07 -4.62 -18.71
N ASN A 228 -17.68 -5.26 -17.72
CA ASN A 228 -18.45 -4.56 -16.69
C ASN A 228 -17.55 -3.69 -15.80
N TYR A 229 -16.29 -4.09 -15.56
CA TYR A 229 -15.33 -3.24 -14.83
C TYR A 229 -14.97 -1.98 -15.59
N ALA A 230 -14.68 -2.09 -16.89
CA ALA A 230 -14.39 -0.96 -17.75
C ALA A 230 -15.59 -0.02 -17.88
N MET A 231 -16.80 -0.58 -18.07
CA MET A 231 -18.04 0.20 -18.08
C MET A 231 -18.26 0.95 -16.78
N ALA A 232 -18.04 0.32 -15.62
CA ALA A 232 -18.18 0.99 -14.33
C ALA A 232 -17.22 2.19 -14.19
N LEU A 233 -15.99 2.06 -14.71
CA LEU A 233 -15.00 3.13 -14.69
C LEU A 233 -15.40 4.28 -15.62
N ASP A 234 -15.93 3.97 -16.80
CA ASP A 234 -16.52 4.97 -17.70
C ASP A 234 -17.70 5.70 -17.05
N ASP A 235 -18.61 4.95 -16.40
CA ASP A 235 -19.74 5.49 -15.65
C ASP A 235 -19.29 6.44 -14.52
N LEU A 236 -18.17 6.16 -13.84
CA LEU A 236 -17.62 7.04 -12.81
C LEU A 236 -17.20 8.38 -13.41
N PHE A 237 -16.41 8.35 -14.49
CA PHE A 237 -15.86 9.57 -15.09
C PHE A 237 -16.92 10.41 -15.79
N ASN A 238 -17.94 9.77 -16.35
CA ASN A 238 -19.05 10.43 -17.03
C ASN A 238 -20.27 10.66 -16.12
N HIS A 239 -20.17 10.36 -14.81
CA HIS A 239 -21.29 10.53 -13.90
C HIS A 239 -21.70 12.01 -13.83
N PRO A 240 -23.01 12.36 -13.85
CA PRO A 240 -23.47 13.76 -13.74
C PRO A 240 -23.09 14.50 -12.44
N ARG A 241 -22.50 13.76 -11.50
CA ARG A 241 -22.02 14.23 -10.19
C ARG A 241 -20.62 13.67 -9.90
N ALA A 242 -19.81 13.47 -10.94
CA ALA A 242 -18.47 12.88 -10.82
C ALA A 242 -17.62 13.64 -9.80
N GLU A 243 -17.81 14.96 -9.67
CA GLU A 243 -17.16 15.81 -8.67
C GLU A 243 -17.37 15.30 -7.23
N LYS A 244 -18.48 14.64 -6.91
CA LYS A 244 -18.72 14.10 -5.56
C LYS A 244 -18.03 12.78 -5.28
N PHE A 245 -17.59 12.09 -6.33
CA PHE A 245 -17.00 10.76 -6.23
C PHE A 245 -15.48 10.78 -6.48
N ILE A 246 -15.02 11.73 -7.30
CA ILE A 246 -13.63 11.90 -7.68
C ILE A 246 -13.02 13.01 -6.83
N ALA A 247 -11.84 12.75 -6.26
CA ALA A 247 -11.12 13.72 -5.45
C ALA A 247 -10.86 15.00 -6.25
N ASN A 248 -11.31 16.12 -5.70
CA ASN A 248 -11.28 17.42 -6.38
C ASN A 248 -10.88 18.55 -5.42
N PRO A 249 -10.16 19.57 -5.92
CA PRO A 249 -9.58 20.61 -5.08
C PRO A 249 -10.65 21.58 -4.56
N VAL A 250 -11.80 21.68 -5.24
CA VAL A 250 -12.91 22.56 -4.85
C VAL A 250 -13.54 22.11 -3.53
N GLU A 251 -13.68 20.79 -3.33
CA GLU A 251 -14.16 20.19 -2.08
C GLU A 251 -13.03 19.92 -1.07
N GLY A 252 -11.78 20.25 -1.40
CA GLY A 252 -10.62 19.97 -0.54
C GLY A 252 -10.30 18.48 -0.38
N SER A 253 -10.84 17.61 -1.24
CA SER A 253 -10.70 16.15 -1.13
C SER A 253 -9.46 15.60 -1.86
N GLY A 254 -8.75 16.44 -2.63
CA GLY A 254 -7.53 16.08 -3.37
C GLY A 254 -7.60 16.57 -4.82
N TYR A 255 -6.76 16.05 -5.71
CA TYR A 255 -6.88 16.30 -7.15
C TYR A 255 -6.54 15.02 -7.90
N PHE A 256 -7.58 14.34 -8.37
CA PHE A 256 -7.43 13.17 -9.22
C PHE A 256 -7.26 13.61 -10.67
N THR A 257 -6.08 13.39 -11.25
CA THR A 257 -5.77 13.80 -12.62
C THR A 257 -6.48 12.88 -13.62
N ALA A 258 -6.96 13.42 -14.74
CA ALA A 258 -7.49 12.59 -15.83
C ALA A 258 -6.38 12.07 -16.75
N ASN A 259 -5.31 12.86 -16.91
CA ASN A 259 -4.18 12.56 -17.77
C ASN A 259 -2.91 12.50 -16.93
N ASP A 260 -2.10 11.47 -17.15
CA ASP A 260 -0.84 11.28 -16.45
C ASP A 260 0.31 11.25 -17.48
N PRO A 261 1.38 12.04 -17.29
CA PRO A 261 2.57 11.95 -18.13
C PRO A 261 3.32 10.65 -17.84
N VAL A 262 3.64 9.91 -18.90
CA VAL A 262 4.29 8.60 -18.82
C VAL A 262 5.35 8.49 -19.91
N ILE A 263 6.56 8.07 -19.53
CA ILE A 263 7.59 7.65 -20.48
C ILE A 263 7.49 6.13 -20.62
N LEU A 264 7.30 5.64 -21.85
CA LEU A 264 7.20 4.22 -22.17
C LEU A 264 8.46 3.76 -22.92
N ARG A 265 9.08 2.68 -22.43
CA ARG A 265 10.20 2.01 -23.08
C ARG A 265 9.86 0.53 -23.31
N HIS A 266 10.21 0.01 -24.49
CA HIS A 266 10.12 -1.41 -24.80
C HIS A 266 11.50 -2.04 -24.65
N MET A 267 11.66 -2.97 -23.70
CA MET A 267 12.96 -3.58 -23.41
C MET A 267 12.88 -5.10 -23.58
N PRO A 268 13.62 -5.70 -24.54
CA PRO A 268 13.77 -7.14 -24.63
C PRO A 268 14.69 -7.63 -23.50
N ARG A 269 14.21 -8.57 -22.67
CA ARG A 269 15.01 -9.24 -21.63
C ARG A 269 14.62 -10.70 -21.48
N GLU A 270 15.48 -11.48 -20.84
CA GLU A 270 15.18 -12.86 -20.48
C GLU A 270 14.01 -12.92 -19.48
N THR A 271 13.21 -13.99 -19.55
CA THR A 271 12.05 -14.19 -18.65
C THR A 271 12.49 -14.39 -17.20
N PHE A 272 13.60 -15.11 -17.02
CA PHE A 272 14.41 -15.20 -15.82
C PHE A 272 15.87 -15.41 -16.22
N GLU A 273 16.80 -15.02 -15.35
CA GLU A 273 18.24 -15.10 -15.63
C GLU A 273 18.67 -16.52 -15.97
N GLY A 274 19.28 -16.70 -17.15
CA GLY A 274 19.73 -18.00 -17.65
C GLY A 274 18.65 -18.84 -18.32
N SER A 275 17.43 -18.31 -18.52
CA SER A 275 16.36 -19.00 -19.23
C SER A 275 16.65 -19.20 -20.72
N GLY A 276 17.39 -18.27 -21.33
CA GLY A 276 17.55 -18.17 -22.79
C GLY A 276 16.25 -17.85 -23.54
N GLU A 277 15.14 -17.61 -22.84
CA GLU A 277 13.85 -17.20 -23.41
C GLU A 277 13.67 -15.70 -23.24
N TYR A 278 13.53 -14.97 -24.34
CA TYR A 278 13.42 -13.52 -24.34
C TYR A 278 11.99 -13.05 -24.58
N LYS A 279 11.61 -11.96 -23.90
CA LYS A 279 10.34 -11.27 -24.10
C LYS A 279 10.54 -9.76 -24.09
N ILE A 280 9.71 -9.06 -24.85
CA ILE A 280 9.65 -7.59 -24.83
C ILE A 280 8.74 -7.16 -23.68
N TYR A 281 9.34 -6.47 -22.71
CA TYR A 281 8.63 -5.91 -21.56
C TYR A 281 8.37 -4.42 -21.77
N GLN A 282 7.30 -3.92 -21.15
CA GLN A 282 6.96 -2.50 -21.13
C GLN A 282 7.41 -1.90 -19.81
N TYR A 283 8.39 -1.01 -19.91
CA TYR A 283 8.90 -0.20 -18.81
C TYR A 283 8.27 1.18 -18.85
N TYR A 284 7.84 1.64 -17.70
CA TYR A 284 7.16 2.91 -17.50
C TYR A 284 7.93 3.74 -16.48
N GLU A 285 8.09 5.02 -16.79
CA GLU A 285 8.58 6.02 -15.83
C GLU A 285 7.50 7.08 -15.66
N VAL A 286 7.15 7.36 -14.39
CA VAL A 286 6.13 8.34 -14.02
C VAL A 286 6.61 9.23 -12.89
N GLU A 287 6.14 10.47 -12.85
CA GLU A 287 6.52 11.44 -11.82
C GLU A 287 5.54 11.50 -10.63
N SER A 288 4.45 10.73 -10.69
CA SER A 288 3.37 10.78 -9.69
C SER A 288 3.03 9.40 -9.20
N LEU A 289 2.91 9.29 -7.87
CA LEU A 289 2.46 8.06 -7.24
C LEU A 289 1.02 7.72 -7.64
N GLN A 290 0.21 8.73 -7.92
CA GLN A 290 -1.14 8.54 -8.45
C GLN A 290 -1.13 7.81 -9.80
N ALA A 291 -0.20 8.14 -10.69
CA ALA A 291 -0.08 7.51 -12.00
C ALA A 291 0.32 6.03 -11.88
N LEU A 292 1.29 5.71 -11.00
CA LEU A 292 1.64 4.31 -10.68
C LEU A 292 0.42 3.52 -10.21
N LEU A 293 -0.31 4.05 -9.23
CA LEU A 293 -1.45 3.35 -8.62
C LEU A 293 -2.62 3.20 -9.59
N LYS A 294 -2.86 4.19 -10.47
CA LYS A 294 -3.82 4.06 -11.57
C LYS A 294 -3.43 2.96 -12.55
N MET A 295 -2.16 2.89 -12.94
CA MET A 295 -1.66 1.85 -13.85
C MET A 295 -1.83 0.47 -13.22
N ASP A 296 -1.44 0.29 -11.95
CA ASP A 296 -1.65 -0.95 -11.21
C ASP A 296 -3.13 -1.33 -11.14
N PHE A 297 -4.01 -0.39 -10.76
CA PHE A 297 -5.44 -0.63 -10.60
C PHE A 297 -6.17 -0.89 -11.93
N TYR A 298 -5.98 -0.05 -12.95
CA TYR A 298 -6.68 -0.17 -14.22
C TYR A 298 -6.24 -1.40 -15.00
N LYS A 299 -4.94 -1.72 -14.97
CA LYS A 299 -4.44 -2.98 -15.55
C LYS A 299 -4.95 -4.19 -14.78
N ALA A 300 -5.18 -4.09 -13.48
CA ALA A 300 -5.87 -5.14 -12.72
C ALA A 300 -7.30 -5.38 -13.26
N LEU A 301 -8.08 -4.32 -13.48
CA LEU A 301 -9.43 -4.42 -14.06
C LEU A 301 -9.40 -5.05 -15.45
N GLU A 302 -8.44 -4.64 -16.30
CA GLU A 302 -8.28 -5.15 -17.68
C GLU A 302 -8.04 -6.66 -17.71
N VAL A 303 -7.28 -7.21 -16.75
CA VAL A 303 -7.00 -8.66 -16.67
C VAL A 303 -8.06 -9.46 -15.91
N GLY A 304 -9.13 -8.79 -15.46
CA GLY A 304 -10.28 -9.37 -14.77
C GLY A 304 -10.12 -9.48 -13.25
N TYR A 305 -9.20 -8.73 -12.67
CA TYR A 305 -9.03 -8.64 -11.22
C TYR A 305 -9.84 -7.47 -10.67
N ILE A 306 -10.36 -7.62 -9.45
CA ILE A 306 -11.05 -6.52 -8.75
C ILE A 306 -10.60 -6.43 -7.30
N ILE A 307 -10.70 -5.23 -6.76
CA ILE A 307 -10.46 -5.00 -5.33
C ILE A 307 -11.80 -4.84 -4.62
N ARG A 308 -11.96 -5.55 -3.51
CA ARG A 308 -13.18 -5.49 -2.69
C ARG A 308 -12.84 -5.19 -1.24
N LYS A 309 -13.79 -4.61 -0.51
CA LYS A 309 -13.72 -4.47 0.94
C LYS A 309 -14.26 -5.74 1.60
N CYS A 310 -13.46 -6.36 2.47
CA CYS A 310 -13.86 -7.53 3.24
C CYS A 310 -14.97 -7.16 4.22
N GLU A 311 -16.10 -7.88 4.18
CA GLU A 311 -17.23 -7.65 5.09
C GLU A 311 -16.93 -8.06 6.55
N TYR A 312 -15.85 -8.82 6.79
CA TYR A 312 -15.44 -9.23 8.14
C TYR A 312 -14.49 -8.22 8.79
N CYS A 313 -13.29 -8.03 8.22
CA CYS A 313 -12.25 -7.19 8.82
C CYS A 313 -12.22 -5.75 8.28
N GLY A 314 -12.99 -5.43 7.23
CA GLY A 314 -13.01 -4.10 6.63
C GLY A 314 -11.80 -3.74 5.77
N ARG A 315 -10.79 -4.62 5.64
CA ARG A 315 -9.63 -4.41 4.76
C ARG A 315 -9.99 -4.66 3.30
N TYR A 316 -9.31 -3.96 2.40
CA TYR A 316 -9.37 -4.21 0.97
C TYR A 316 -8.55 -5.44 0.60
N PHE A 317 -9.00 -6.21 -0.37
CA PHE A 317 -8.30 -7.39 -0.87
C PHE A 317 -8.51 -7.56 -2.37
N LEU A 318 -7.47 -8.05 -3.05
CA LEU A 318 -7.49 -8.37 -4.46
C LEU A 318 -8.20 -9.71 -4.70
N LEU A 319 -9.10 -9.72 -5.68
CA LEU A 319 -9.83 -10.89 -6.13
C LEU A 319 -9.45 -11.17 -7.59
N LYS A 320 -8.74 -12.27 -7.82
CA LYS A 320 -8.19 -12.65 -9.13
C LYS A 320 -9.14 -13.46 -10.02
N LYS A 321 -10.31 -13.84 -9.49
CA LYS A 321 -11.28 -14.73 -10.13
C LYS A 321 -12.68 -14.15 -9.95
N GLY A 322 -13.53 -14.24 -10.98
CA GLY A 322 -14.86 -13.62 -11.02
C GLY A 322 -15.94 -14.24 -10.10
N TYR A 323 -15.58 -14.93 -9.01
CA TYR A 323 -16.56 -15.41 -8.04
C TYR A 323 -16.90 -14.34 -6.99
N HIS A 324 -18.16 -14.28 -6.55
CA HIS A 324 -18.60 -13.32 -5.54
C HIS A 324 -18.13 -13.69 -4.11
N THR A 325 -16.81 -13.65 -3.85
CA THR A 325 -16.34 -13.71 -2.45
C THR A 325 -16.54 -12.38 -1.74
N LYS A 326 -17.00 -12.46 -0.49
CA LYS A 326 -17.28 -11.29 0.38
C LYS A 326 -16.17 -11.07 1.43
N TYR A 327 -15.23 -12.01 1.52
CA TYR A 327 -14.25 -12.09 2.58
C TYR A 327 -12.87 -12.36 2.01
N CYS A 328 -11.84 -11.80 2.65
CA CYS A 328 -10.45 -12.07 2.29
C CYS A 328 -9.93 -13.36 2.95
N ASP A 329 -8.82 -13.87 2.43
CA ASP A 329 -8.13 -15.03 2.98
C ASP A 329 -7.08 -14.67 4.04
N ASN A 330 -7.01 -13.40 4.44
CA ASN A 330 -6.11 -12.94 5.50
C ASN A 330 -6.58 -13.42 6.89
N PRO A 331 -5.64 -13.61 7.83
CA PRO A 331 -5.96 -13.94 9.23
C PRO A 331 -6.98 -12.96 9.82
N ALA A 332 -7.97 -13.49 10.52
CA ALA A 332 -9.01 -12.68 11.13
C ALA A 332 -8.47 -11.89 12.34
N PRO A 333 -8.80 -10.60 12.49
CA PRO A 333 -8.30 -9.77 13.60
C PRO A 333 -8.59 -10.35 14.99
N ASP A 334 -9.79 -10.91 15.19
CA ASP A 334 -10.23 -11.42 16.50
C ASP A 334 -9.73 -12.84 16.79
N ASN A 335 -9.38 -13.60 15.74
CA ASN A 335 -8.92 -14.97 15.86
C ASN A 335 -7.97 -15.32 14.70
N PRO A 336 -6.68 -14.96 14.81
CA PRO A 336 -5.70 -15.12 13.73
C PRO A 336 -5.45 -16.57 13.30
N LYS A 337 -5.95 -17.57 14.04
CA LYS A 337 -5.89 -18.98 13.65
C LYS A 337 -6.74 -19.29 12.42
N TYR A 338 -7.73 -18.47 12.11
CA TYR A 338 -8.65 -18.64 10.98
C TYR A 338 -8.61 -17.45 10.03
N THR A 339 -8.97 -17.67 8.78
CA THR A 339 -9.11 -16.59 7.79
C THR A 339 -10.46 -15.88 7.93
N CYS A 340 -10.52 -14.64 7.45
CA CYS A 340 -11.78 -13.88 7.38
C CYS A 340 -12.85 -14.62 6.57
N ALA A 341 -12.47 -15.35 5.51
CA ALA A 341 -13.39 -16.18 4.75
C ALA A 341 -13.95 -17.35 5.58
N GLN A 342 -13.10 -18.09 6.30
CA GLN A 342 -13.53 -19.20 7.16
C GLN A 342 -14.54 -18.74 8.22
N LEU A 343 -14.26 -17.64 8.91
CA LEU A 343 -15.16 -17.10 9.94
C LEU A 343 -16.38 -16.36 9.34
N GLY A 344 -16.17 -15.62 8.25
CA GLY A 344 -17.19 -14.82 7.60
C GLY A 344 -18.32 -15.68 7.03
N TYR A 345 -17.98 -16.71 6.26
CA TYR A 345 -18.97 -17.64 5.72
C TYR A 345 -19.67 -18.44 6.82
N HIS A 346 -18.99 -18.76 7.92
CA HIS A 346 -19.61 -19.46 9.05
C HIS A 346 -20.59 -18.55 9.83
N ARG A 347 -20.19 -17.32 10.15
CA ARG A 347 -21.05 -16.33 10.83
C ARG A 347 -22.29 -15.98 10.01
N LYS A 348 -22.15 -15.81 8.69
CA LYS A 348 -23.29 -15.57 7.78
C LYS A 348 -24.07 -16.85 7.49
N GLY A 349 -23.41 -18.00 7.47
CA GLY A 349 -23.99 -19.34 7.32
C GLY A 349 -24.97 -19.69 8.43
N ILE A 350 -24.93 -19.07 9.61
CA ILE A 350 -26.00 -19.22 10.62
C ILE A 350 -27.35 -18.66 10.12
N LYS A 351 -27.37 -17.70 9.17
CA LYS A 351 -28.60 -17.27 8.48
C LYS A 351 -29.01 -18.20 7.31
N GLU A 352 -28.11 -19.06 6.81
CA GLU A 352 -28.30 -19.91 5.64
C GLU A 352 -27.95 -21.40 5.90
N LEU A 353 -27.99 -21.86 7.15
CA LEU A 353 -27.86 -23.27 7.49
C LEU A 353 -29.23 -23.92 7.27
N GLN A 354 -29.23 -24.94 6.41
CA GLN A 354 -30.38 -25.68 5.89
C GLN A 354 -31.52 -25.81 6.91
N ALA A 355 -32.74 -25.51 6.45
CA ALA A 355 -33.97 -25.62 7.24
C ALA A 355 -34.13 -26.97 7.95
N ASP A 356 -33.42 -28.02 7.52
CA ASP A 356 -33.57 -29.40 7.98
C ASP A 356 -32.49 -29.89 8.97
N ASN A 357 -31.49 -29.09 9.37
CA ASN A 357 -30.52 -29.52 10.39
C ASN A 357 -31.09 -29.34 11.82
N PRO A 358 -31.33 -30.42 12.60
CA PRO A 358 -31.94 -30.32 13.93
C PRO A 358 -31.12 -29.51 14.94
N LYS A 359 -29.78 -29.60 14.92
CA LYS A 359 -28.92 -28.83 15.84
C LYS A 359 -28.96 -27.34 15.49
N ALA A 360 -28.97 -27.00 14.20
CA ALA A 360 -29.09 -25.60 13.75
C ALA A 360 -30.47 -25.01 14.14
N GLN A 361 -31.54 -25.80 14.04
CA GLN A 361 -32.86 -25.39 14.52
C GLN A 361 -32.89 -25.15 16.04
N SER A 362 -32.24 -26.01 16.83
CA SER A 362 -32.14 -25.85 18.28
C SER A 362 -31.36 -24.58 18.67
N LEU A 363 -30.27 -24.27 17.96
CA LEU A 363 -29.52 -23.02 18.15
C LEU A 363 -30.37 -21.79 17.80
N ARG A 364 -31.11 -21.83 16.68
CA ARG A 364 -32.01 -20.74 16.29
C ARG A 364 -33.13 -20.51 17.30
N ARG A 365 -33.74 -21.59 17.82
CA ARG A 365 -34.74 -21.52 18.90
C ARG A 365 -34.14 -20.91 20.17
N CYS A 366 -32.88 -21.21 20.48
CA CYS A 366 -32.16 -20.60 21.59
C CYS A 366 -31.98 -19.08 21.42
N TYR A 367 -31.54 -18.60 20.25
CA TYR A 367 -31.41 -17.17 20.00
C TYR A 367 -32.72 -16.41 20.11
N LEU A 368 -33.79 -16.93 19.51
CA LEU A 368 -35.12 -16.31 19.59
C LEU A 368 -35.59 -16.17 21.03
N ARG A 369 -35.25 -17.13 21.89
CA ARG A 369 -35.57 -17.08 23.32
C ARG A 369 -34.73 -16.02 24.06
N ILE A 370 -33.43 -15.94 23.78
CA ILE A 370 -32.55 -14.91 24.36
C ILE A 370 -32.99 -13.51 23.92
N ASP A 371 -33.32 -13.34 22.63
CA ASP A 371 -33.86 -12.07 22.10
C ASP A 371 -35.15 -11.65 22.79
N LYS A 372 -36.05 -12.61 23.02
CA LYS A 372 -37.31 -12.37 23.74
C LYS A 372 -37.06 -12.00 25.20
N ASP A 373 -36.06 -12.58 25.86
CA ASP A 373 -35.69 -12.21 27.22
C ASP A 373 -35.05 -10.82 27.29
N PHE A 374 -34.21 -10.47 26.30
CA PHE A 374 -33.63 -9.13 26.17
C PHE A 374 -34.71 -8.08 25.89
N SER A 375 -35.62 -8.33 24.96
CA SER A 375 -36.71 -7.40 24.64
C SER A 375 -37.68 -7.18 25.81
N ARG A 376 -37.74 -8.13 26.76
CA ARG A 376 -38.52 -8.05 28.00
C ARG A 376 -37.76 -7.39 29.16
N GLY A 377 -36.52 -6.96 28.94
CA GLY A 377 -35.66 -6.39 29.98
C GLY A 377 -35.22 -7.39 31.05
N VAL A 378 -35.34 -8.70 30.79
CA VAL A 378 -34.97 -9.77 31.75
C VAL A 378 -33.46 -9.92 31.86
N ILE A 379 -32.74 -9.63 30.77
CA ILE A 379 -31.28 -9.68 30.64
C ILE A 379 -30.74 -8.39 29.99
N THR A 380 -29.48 -8.05 30.26
CA THR A 380 -28.78 -6.90 29.69
C THR A 380 -28.21 -7.20 28.30
N GLN A 381 -27.72 -6.16 27.61
CA GLN A 381 -27.08 -6.32 26.30
C GLN A 381 -25.76 -7.11 26.40
N GLU A 382 -24.99 -6.92 27.47
CA GLU A 382 -23.76 -7.68 27.72
C GLU A 382 -24.04 -9.15 28.02
N GLU A 383 -25.05 -9.44 28.85
CA GLU A 383 -25.51 -10.80 29.14
C GLU A 383 -26.01 -11.51 27.87
N LYS A 384 -26.74 -10.79 27.02
CA LYS A 384 -27.15 -11.29 25.69
C LYS A 384 -25.94 -11.72 24.86
N TYR A 385 -24.90 -10.89 24.78
CA TYR A 385 -23.67 -11.22 24.04
C TYR A 385 -22.97 -12.45 24.60
N LYS A 386 -22.86 -12.57 25.94
CA LYS A 386 -22.27 -13.75 26.60
C LYS A 386 -23.06 -15.02 26.29
N LEU A 387 -24.39 -14.99 26.44
CA LEU A 387 -25.26 -16.14 26.14
C LEU A 387 -25.19 -16.56 24.67
N TYR A 388 -25.11 -15.60 23.75
CA TYR A 388 -24.93 -15.89 22.34
C TYR A 388 -23.61 -16.59 22.06
N ARG A 389 -22.51 -16.11 22.65
CA ARG A 389 -21.19 -16.69 22.48
C ARG A 389 -21.14 -18.12 23.01
N THR A 390 -21.58 -18.35 24.25
CA THR A 390 -21.57 -19.69 24.85
C THR A 390 -22.48 -20.67 24.09
N ALA A 391 -23.63 -20.22 23.60
CA ALA A 391 -24.49 -21.06 22.75
C ALA A 391 -23.83 -21.41 21.39
N GLN A 392 -22.98 -20.53 20.84
CA GLN A 392 -22.19 -20.82 19.64
C GLN A 392 -21.08 -21.84 19.93
N ASP A 393 -20.40 -21.69 21.06
CA ASP A 393 -19.32 -22.60 21.46
C ASP A 393 -19.86 -24.02 21.69
N LEU A 394 -21.02 -24.16 22.35
CA LEU A 394 -21.70 -25.45 22.52
C LEU A 394 -22.14 -26.06 21.18
N TYR A 395 -22.62 -25.26 20.24
CA TYR A 395 -22.99 -25.73 18.90
C TYR A 395 -21.76 -26.23 18.13
N TYR A 396 -20.65 -25.51 18.25
CA TYR A 396 -19.38 -25.91 17.65
C TYR A 396 -18.89 -27.25 18.22
N ASP A 397 -18.89 -27.41 19.55
CA ASP A 397 -18.50 -28.65 20.20
C ASP A 397 -19.39 -29.83 19.76
N ALA A 398 -20.71 -29.62 19.70
CA ALA A 398 -21.68 -30.64 19.31
C ALA A 398 -21.63 -31.01 17.81
N THR A 399 -21.01 -30.19 16.96
CA THR A 399 -20.88 -30.45 15.52
C THR A 399 -19.50 -31.01 15.14
N THR A 400 -18.47 -30.73 15.95
CA THR A 400 -17.10 -31.19 15.71
C THR A 400 -16.73 -32.46 16.47
N ARG A 401 -17.35 -32.74 17.63
CA ARG A 401 -17.15 -34.00 18.36
C ARG A 401 -18.24 -35.02 17.98
N SER A 402 -17.84 -36.17 17.46
CA SER A 402 -18.74 -37.30 17.24
C SER A 402 -19.17 -37.90 18.59
N GLY A 403 -20.40 -37.65 19.03
CA GLY A 403 -20.95 -38.24 20.25
C GLY A 403 -22.16 -37.51 20.84
N THR A 404 -22.32 -36.21 20.61
CA THR A 404 -23.45 -35.45 21.16
C THR A 404 -24.72 -35.68 20.34
N THR A 405 -25.77 -36.22 20.95
CA THR A 405 -27.07 -36.40 20.28
C THR A 405 -27.79 -35.07 20.10
N ASN A 406 -28.88 -35.06 19.32
CA ASN A 406 -29.68 -33.85 19.12
C ASN A 406 -30.43 -33.46 20.41
N GLU A 407 -30.92 -34.43 21.19
CA GLU A 407 -31.59 -34.14 22.46
C GLU A 407 -30.62 -33.59 23.51
N GLU A 408 -29.42 -34.16 23.63
CA GLU A 408 -28.39 -33.68 24.55
C GLU A 408 -27.98 -32.24 24.23
N PHE A 409 -27.85 -31.92 22.94
CA PHE A 409 -27.54 -30.57 22.51
C PHE A 409 -28.68 -29.57 22.81
N GLU A 410 -29.93 -29.98 22.58
CA GLU A 410 -31.09 -29.14 22.92
C GLU A 410 -31.21 -28.91 24.44
N GLU A 411 -30.85 -29.91 25.26
CA GLU A 411 -30.80 -29.78 26.71
C GLU A 411 -29.67 -28.84 27.16
N GLN A 412 -28.48 -28.90 26.57
CA GLN A 412 -27.39 -27.96 26.86
C GLN A 412 -27.81 -26.51 26.57
N LEU A 413 -28.54 -26.30 25.47
CA LEU A 413 -29.06 -24.99 25.11
C LEU A 413 -30.24 -24.53 25.97
N ALA A 414 -30.86 -25.38 26.80
CA ALA A 414 -32.01 -24.97 27.62
C ALA A 414 -31.64 -23.84 28.60
N SER A 415 -32.55 -22.89 28.85
CA SER A 415 -32.29 -21.75 29.76
C SER A 415 -31.85 -22.17 31.17
N LYS A 416 -32.29 -23.34 31.64
CA LYS A 416 -31.87 -23.91 32.93
C LYS A 416 -30.38 -24.26 33.00
N ASN A 417 -29.73 -24.50 31.85
CA ASN A 417 -28.34 -24.94 31.74
C ASN A 417 -27.46 -23.82 31.19
N LEU A 418 -27.85 -23.22 30.06
CA LEU A 418 -27.07 -22.18 29.38
C LEU A 418 -26.87 -20.91 30.21
N TYR A 419 -27.90 -20.47 30.95
CA TYR A 419 -27.84 -19.19 31.65
C TYR A 419 -26.93 -19.27 32.89
N PRO A 420 -27.03 -20.31 33.74
CA PRO A 420 -26.05 -20.53 34.80
C PRO A 420 -24.62 -20.71 34.28
N LEU A 421 -24.41 -21.37 33.13
CA LEU A 421 -23.09 -21.52 32.51
C LEU A 421 -22.41 -20.18 32.16
N CYS A 422 -23.17 -19.10 32.04
CA CYS A 422 -22.68 -17.76 31.71
C CYS A 422 -22.74 -16.79 32.91
N ASP A 423 -23.00 -17.31 34.12
CA ASP A 423 -23.28 -16.52 35.33
C ASP A 423 -24.44 -15.52 35.16
N VAL A 424 -25.42 -15.83 34.31
CA VAL A 424 -26.59 -14.97 34.05
C VAL A 424 -27.79 -15.45 34.85
N VAL A 425 -28.32 -14.60 35.73
CA VAL A 425 -29.53 -14.87 36.50
C VAL A 425 -30.72 -14.12 35.89
N ARG A 426 -31.76 -14.86 35.47
CA ARG A 426 -32.98 -14.24 34.94
C ARG A 426 -33.70 -13.46 36.03
N LYS A 427 -33.96 -12.17 35.80
CA LYS A 427 -34.59 -11.26 36.78
C LYS A 427 -36.02 -11.61 37.19
N THR A 428 -36.72 -12.50 36.46
CA THR A 428 -38.11 -12.90 36.77
C THR A 428 -38.40 -14.36 36.45
N LYS A 429 -39.18 -15.05 37.31
CA LYS A 429 -39.74 -16.38 37.01
C LYS A 429 -40.69 -16.31 35.79
N PRO A 430 -40.71 -17.33 34.92
CA PRO A 430 -41.59 -17.33 33.75
C PRO A 430 -43.07 -17.30 34.18
N ARG A 431 -43.84 -16.30 33.71
CA ARG A 431 -45.31 -16.32 33.86
C ARG A 431 -45.86 -17.46 32.99
N GLY A 432 -46.35 -18.52 33.63
CA GLY A 432 -47.11 -19.57 32.96
C GLY A 432 -48.46 -19.04 32.47
N ARG A 433 -49.00 -19.68 31.42
CA ARG A 433 -50.36 -19.45 30.95
C ARG A 433 -51.34 -19.71 32.11
N PRO A 434 -52.29 -18.82 32.43
CA PRO A 434 -53.29 -19.13 33.44
C PRO A 434 -54.08 -20.38 33.00
N LYS A 435 -54.29 -21.32 33.93
CA LYS A 435 -55.14 -22.50 33.67
C LYS A 435 -56.56 -22.00 33.43
N SER A 436 -57.20 -22.47 32.36
CA SER A 436 -58.65 -22.34 32.20
C SER A 436 -59.34 -23.17 33.28
N GLU A 437 -60.31 -22.57 33.96
CA GLU A 437 -61.28 -23.30 34.79
C GLU A 437 -62.12 -24.28 33.95
#